data_AF-A0A0B2ARJ0-F1
#
_entry.id   AF-A0A0B2ARJ0-F1
#
_cell.length_a   1.000
_cell.length_b   1.000
_cell.length_c   1.000
_cell.angle_alpha   90.00
_cell.angle_beta   90.00
_cell.angle_gamma   90.00
#
_symmetry.space_group_name_H-M   'P 1'
#
loop_
_entity.id
_entity.type
_entity.pdbx_description
1 polymer ?
#
loop_
_entity_poly.entity_id
_entity_poly.type
_entity_poly.pdbx_seq_one_letter_code
_entity_poly.pdbx_strand_id
1 'polypeptide(L)'
;MSNTTELYEGQMIDPVTGEIIDQKELAERLLAQAKAQGLSLVGPGGLLAGLTKTVLETALEAELTEHLGHEHGQTPLGSNIRNGTRPKTVLTQIGPVQIEVPRDRDGSFDPVIVPKRARRLDGIDEILLSLSARGLTTGEIAAHFDEVYGAAVSK
;
A
#
# COMPACT_ATOMS: atom_id res chain seq x y z
N MET A 1 -28.41 -30.83 9.62
CA MET A 1 -27.32 -30.42 10.52
C MET A 1 -27.04 -28.97 10.21
N SER A 2 -27.49 -28.09 11.09
CA SER A 2 -27.62 -26.66 10.87
C SER A 2 -26.37 -25.91 11.33
N ASN A 3 -25.90 -24.99 10.48
CA ASN A 3 -25.03 -23.82 10.68
C ASN A 3 -24.16 -23.74 11.96
N THR A 4 -22.85 -23.64 11.75
CA THR A 4 -21.93 -22.93 12.67
C THR A 4 -20.91 -22.17 11.82
N THR A 5 -21.40 -21.16 11.10
CA THR A 5 -20.57 -20.03 10.66
C THR A 5 -21.10 -18.83 11.44
N GLU A 6 -20.82 -18.80 12.74
CA GLU A 6 -20.92 -17.57 13.49
C GLU A 6 -19.72 -16.72 13.09
N LEU A 7 -20.01 -15.75 12.24
CA LEU A 7 -19.14 -14.62 11.95
C LEU A 7 -18.93 -13.86 13.26
N TYR A 8 -17.79 -14.07 13.92
CA TYR A 8 -17.34 -13.17 14.99
C TYR A 8 -16.89 -11.86 14.32
N GLU A 9 -17.81 -10.90 14.23
CA GLU A 9 -17.51 -9.53 13.85
C GLU A 9 -16.41 -8.98 14.78
N GLY A 10 -15.21 -8.71 14.24
CA GLY A 10 -14.13 -8.00 14.94
C GLY A 10 -12.92 -8.83 15.38
N GLN A 11 -12.90 -10.15 15.13
CA GLN A 11 -11.75 -11.01 15.44
C GLN A 11 -11.06 -11.48 14.16
N MET A 12 -9.80 -11.06 13.96
CA MET A 12 -8.93 -11.63 12.93
C MET A 12 -8.00 -12.65 13.58
N ILE A 13 -7.95 -13.86 13.03
CA ILE A 13 -6.93 -14.84 13.40
C ILE A 13 -5.67 -14.46 12.62
N ASP A 14 -4.57 -14.21 13.32
CA ASP A 14 -3.26 -14.07 12.70
C ASP A 14 -2.92 -15.38 11.95
N PRO A 15 -2.77 -15.36 10.61
CA PRO A 15 -2.52 -16.58 9.84
C PRO A 15 -1.13 -17.19 10.10
N VAL A 16 -0.22 -16.46 10.74
CA VAL A 16 1.16 -16.88 11.05
C VAL A 16 1.26 -17.42 12.47
N THR A 17 0.57 -16.80 13.44
CA THR A 17 0.68 -17.16 14.88
C THR A 17 -0.54 -17.87 15.44
N GLY A 18 -1.70 -17.79 14.76
CA GLY A 18 -2.98 -18.33 15.25
C GLY A 18 -3.60 -17.53 16.41
N GLU A 19 -3.03 -16.37 16.75
CA GLU A 19 -3.54 -15.52 17.82
C GLU A 19 -4.82 -14.78 17.37
N ILE A 20 -5.77 -14.63 18.31
CA ILE A 20 -6.98 -13.83 18.11
C ILE A 20 -6.59 -12.37 18.29
N ILE A 21 -6.54 -11.63 17.19
CA ILE A 21 -6.37 -10.18 17.20
C ILE A 21 -7.74 -9.54 17.42
N ASP A 22 -7.92 -8.89 18.57
CA ASP A 22 -9.02 -7.96 18.76
C ASP A 22 -8.74 -6.69 17.93
N GLN A 23 -9.46 -6.55 16.82
CA GLN A 23 -9.28 -5.41 15.90
C GLN A 23 -9.50 -4.07 16.60
N LYS A 24 -10.40 -4.02 17.58
CA LYS A 24 -10.72 -2.79 18.30
C LYS A 24 -9.56 -2.40 19.19
N GLU A 25 -8.98 -3.35 19.92
CA GLU A 25 -7.83 -3.08 20.79
C GLU A 25 -6.61 -2.62 19.97
N LEU A 26 -6.35 -3.26 18.83
CA LEU A 26 -5.27 -2.84 17.94
C LEU A 26 -5.49 -1.41 17.42
N ALA A 27 -6.71 -1.08 16.98
CA ALA A 27 -7.06 0.25 16.51
C ALA A 27 -6.90 1.31 17.60
N GLU A 28 -7.33 1.01 18.84
CA GLU A 28 -7.15 1.91 20.00
C GLU A 28 -5.67 2.17 20.29
N ARG A 29 -4.83 1.13 20.25
CA ARG A 29 -3.37 1.26 20.43
C ARG A 29 -2.73 2.12 19.34
N LEU A 30 -3.07 1.89 18.07
CA LEU A 30 -2.55 2.67 16.94
C LEU A 30 -2.98 4.14 17.01
N LEU A 31 -4.24 4.41 17.38
CA LEU A 31 -4.75 5.76 17.58
C LEU A 31 -4.06 6.47 18.75
N ALA A 32 -3.83 5.78 19.87
CA ALA A 32 -3.11 6.34 21.01
C ALA A 32 -1.68 6.72 20.64
N GLN A 33 -0.97 5.86 19.90
CA GLN A 33 0.38 6.15 19.40
C GLN A 33 0.39 7.33 18.42
N ALA A 34 -0.54 7.36 17.46
CA ALA A 34 -0.66 8.46 16.50
C ALA A 34 -0.92 9.80 17.20
N LYS A 35 -1.81 9.83 18.20
CA LYS A 35 -2.06 11.03 19.02
C LYS A 35 -0.82 11.47 19.78
N ALA A 36 -0.07 10.54 20.38
CA ALA A 36 1.17 10.85 21.09
C ALA A 36 2.24 11.45 20.18
N GLN A 37 2.27 11.02 18.91
CA GLN A 37 3.20 11.52 17.89
C GLN A 37 2.67 12.75 17.12
N GLY A 38 1.43 13.20 17.42
CA GLY A 38 0.79 14.32 16.72
C GLY A 38 0.47 14.05 15.25
N LEU A 39 0.35 12.78 14.84
CA LEU A 39 0.07 12.39 13.47
C LEU A 39 -1.41 12.54 13.13
N SER A 40 -1.71 13.03 11.93
CA SER A 40 -3.06 12.98 11.36
C SER A 40 -3.47 11.53 11.07
N LEU A 41 -4.78 11.25 11.09
CA LEU A 41 -5.30 9.94 10.68
C LEU A 41 -5.08 9.69 9.19
N VAL A 42 -5.42 10.70 8.37
CA VAL A 42 -5.40 10.65 6.90
C VAL A 42 -4.53 11.78 6.35
N GLY A 43 -4.11 11.65 5.09
CA GLY A 43 -3.29 12.64 4.40
C GLY A 43 -1.80 12.30 4.42
N PRO A 44 -0.95 13.17 3.82
CA PRO A 44 0.48 12.93 3.68
C PRO A 44 1.15 12.76 5.05
N GLY A 45 1.82 11.63 5.26
CA GLY A 45 2.47 11.31 6.54
C GLY A 45 1.53 10.96 7.69
N GLY A 46 0.23 10.77 7.42
CA GLY A 46 -0.73 10.29 8.41
C GLY A 46 -0.58 8.80 8.75
N LEU A 47 -1.26 8.37 9.81
CA LEU A 47 -1.24 6.98 10.29
C LEU A 47 -1.61 5.98 9.19
N LEU A 48 -2.72 6.21 8.48
CA LEU A 48 -3.19 5.29 7.44
C LEU A 48 -2.24 5.26 6.24
N ALA A 49 -1.59 6.38 5.91
CA ALA A 49 -0.56 6.43 4.86
C ALA A 49 0.67 5.60 5.26
N GLY A 50 1.08 5.66 6.53
CA GLY A 50 2.15 4.83 7.08
C GLY A 50 1.82 3.34 7.06
N LEU A 51 0.60 2.96 7.46
CA LEU A 51 0.16 1.56 7.38
C LEU A 51 0.10 1.06 5.93
N THR A 52 -0.44 1.87 5.02
CA THR A 52 -0.49 1.55 3.58
C THR A 52 0.91 1.36 3.02
N LYS A 53 1.86 2.23 3.39
CA LYS A 53 3.27 2.08 3.04
C LYS A 53 3.81 0.72 3.47
N THR A 54 3.67 0.38 4.75
CA THR A 54 4.19 -0.88 5.31
C THR A 54 3.59 -2.10 4.61
N VAL A 55 2.27 -2.10 4.36
CA VAL A 55 1.60 -3.19 3.64
C VAL A 55 2.15 -3.34 2.22
N LEU A 56 2.27 -2.23 1.46
CA LEU A 56 2.80 -2.26 0.10
C LEU A 56 4.25 -2.74 0.04
N GLU A 57 5.11 -2.23 0.93
CA GLU A 57 6.53 -2.65 0.99
C GLU A 57 6.65 -4.14 1.35
N THR A 58 5.87 -4.60 2.32
CA THR A 58 5.88 -6.01 2.75
C THR A 58 5.43 -6.93 1.62
N ALA A 59 4.38 -6.54 0.88
CA ALA A 59 3.89 -7.33 -0.23
C ALA A 59 4.87 -7.37 -1.41
N LEU A 60 5.55 -6.25 -1.70
CA LEU A 60 6.60 -6.21 -2.73
C LEU A 60 7.85 -7.03 -2.34
N GLU A 61 8.19 -7.06 -1.06
CA GLU A 61 9.27 -7.91 -0.55
C GLU A 61 8.95 -9.40 -0.70
N ALA A 62 7.70 -9.78 -0.42
CA ALA A 62 7.20 -11.14 -0.63
C ALA A 62 7.21 -11.53 -2.12
N GLU A 63 6.74 -10.66 -3.02
CA GLU A 63 6.82 -10.89 -4.47
C GLU A 63 8.29 -11.07 -4.93
N LEU A 64 9.22 -10.29 -4.38
CA LEU A 64 10.63 -10.44 -4.73
C LEU A 64 11.25 -11.73 -4.17
N THR A 65 10.85 -12.15 -2.96
CA THR A 65 11.25 -13.46 -2.41
C THR A 65 10.79 -14.58 -3.34
N GLU A 66 9.53 -14.54 -3.79
CA GLU A 66 8.99 -15.53 -4.72
C GLU A 66 9.74 -15.53 -6.05
N HIS A 67 10.00 -14.35 -6.62
CA HIS A 67 10.75 -14.19 -7.88
C HIS A 67 12.19 -14.73 -7.81
N LEU A 68 12.89 -14.52 -6.70
CA LEU A 68 14.29 -14.97 -6.52
C LEU A 68 14.40 -16.39 -5.94
N GLY A 69 13.32 -16.90 -5.36
CA GLY A 69 13.27 -18.20 -4.67
C GLY A 69 13.95 -18.22 -3.29
N HIS A 70 14.42 -17.07 -2.78
CA HIS A 70 15.09 -17.01 -1.49
C HIS A 70 14.84 -15.70 -0.73
N GLU A 71 14.90 -15.80 0.59
CA GLU A 71 14.73 -14.67 1.51
C GLU A 71 15.94 -13.73 1.54
N HIS A 72 15.73 -12.55 2.11
CA HIS A 72 16.81 -11.61 2.36
C HIS A 72 17.88 -12.22 3.29
N GLY A 73 19.16 -12.10 2.92
CA GLY A 73 20.29 -12.62 3.70
C GLY A 73 20.54 -14.12 3.55
N GLN A 74 19.71 -14.85 2.81
CA GLN A 74 19.96 -16.25 2.47
C GLN A 74 20.90 -16.38 1.27
N THR A 75 21.57 -17.53 1.16
CA THR A 75 22.40 -17.86 0.01
C THR A 75 21.53 -17.89 -1.25
N PRO A 76 21.89 -17.15 -2.31
CA PRO A 76 21.14 -17.17 -3.56
C PRO A 76 21.09 -18.57 -4.18
N LEU A 77 19.90 -18.97 -4.63
CA LEU A 77 19.71 -20.22 -5.37
C LEU A 77 20.08 -20.08 -6.86
N GLY A 78 20.06 -18.85 -7.39
CA GLY A 78 20.37 -18.53 -8.78
C GLY A 78 21.44 -17.45 -8.92
N SER A 79 21.72 -17.04 -10.17
CA SER A 79 22.67 -15.95 -10.46
C SER A 79 22.13 -14.57 -10.10
N ASN A 80 20.80 -14.41 -10.12
CA ASN A 80 20.15 -13.16 -9.80
C ASN A 80 20.05 -12.98 -8.27
N ILE A 81 20.24 -11.75 -7.81
CA ILE A 81 20.26 -11.41 -6.39
C ILE A 81 19.52 -10.10 -6.13
N ARG A 82 19.14 -9.86 -4.87
CA ARG A 82 18.59 -8.58 -4.43
C ARG A 82 19.62 -7.45 -4.58
N ASN A 83 19.17 -6.26 -4.97
CA ASN A 83 20.03 -5.11 -5.29
C ASN A 83 19.50 -3.80 -4.65
N GLY A 84 19.15 -3.89 -3.37
CA GLY A 84 18.61 -2.78 -2.58
C GLY A 84 17.18 -2.41 -2.96
N THR A 85 16.80 -1.16 -2.67
CA THR A 85 15.48 -0.59 -2.95
C THR A 85 15.60 0.68 -3.80
N ARG A 86 14.46 1.19 -4.26
CA ARG A 86 14.34 2.51 -4.88
C ARG A 86 13.10 3.24 -4.33
N PRO A 87 13.19 4.54 -4.05
CA PRO A 87 12.02 5.31 -3.65
C PRO A 87 11.05 5.46 -4.82
N LYS A 88 9.77 5.29 -4.55
CA LYS A 88 8.67 5.52 -5.48
C LYS A 88 7.49 6.13 -4.73
N THR A 89 7.04 7.30 -5.17
CA THR A 89 5.76 7.86 -4.70
C THR A 89 4.64 7.34 -5.57
N VAL A 90 3.62 6.76 -4.95
CA VAL A 90 2.42 6.24 -5.59
C VAL A 90 1.20 6.93 -5.01
N LEU A 91 0.30 7.37 -5.88
CA LEU A 91 -0.97 7.97 -5.48
C LEU A 91 -1.97 6.87 -5.12
N THR A 92 -2.52 6.97 -3.91
CA THR A 92 -3.55 6.09 -3.37
C THR A 92 -4.79 6.91 -3.01
N GLN A 93 -5.90 6.25 -2.69
CA GLN A 93 -7.14 6.92 -2.28
C GLN A 93 -7.01 7.69 -0.95
N ILE A 94 -5.99 7.39 -0.14
CA ILE A 94 -5.71 8.10 1.12
C ILE A 94 -4.66 9.22 0.95
N GLY A 95 -4.18 9.42 -0.28
CA GLY A 95 -3.17 10.42 -0.64
C GLY A 95 -1.88 9.80 -1.22
N PRO A 96 -0.86 10.63 -1.47
CA PRO A 96 0.43 10.16 -1.96
C PRO A 96 1.19 9.41 -0.86
N VAL A 97 1.69 8.22 -1.20
CA VAL A 97 2.49 7.38 -0.30
C VAL A 97 3.86 7.14 -0.95
N GLN A 98 4.93 7.45 -0.22
CA GLN A 98 6.29 7.12 -0.63
C GLN A 98 6.67 5.74 -0.10
N ILE A 99 6.98 4.82 -1.01
CA ILE A 99 7.39 3.46 -0.72
C ILE A 99 8.81 3.20 -1.23
N GLU A 100 9.50 2.26 -0.60
CA GLU A 100 10.76 1.68 -1.05
C GLU A 100 10.48 0.40 -1.84
N VAL A 101 10.66 0.46 -3.16
CA VAL A 101 10.40 -0.68 -4.05
C VAL A 101 11.67 -1.53 -4.16
N PRO A 102 11.64 -2.81 -3.78
CA PRO A 102 12.79 -3.68 -3.89
C PRO A 102 13.08 -4.02 -5.36
N ARG A 103 14.34 -4.39 -5.63
CA ARG A 103 14.82 -4.66 -6.99
C ARG A 103 15.81 -5.80 -7.01
N ASP A 104 15.83 -6.52 -8.11
CA ASP A 104 16.82 -7.53 -8.42
C ASP A 104 18.04 -6.93 -9.15
N ARG A 105 19.10 -7.72 -9.28
CA ARG A 105 20.36 -7.32 -9.93
C ARG A 105 20.18 -7.29 -11.45
N ASP A 106 19.48 -8.26 -11.99
CA ASP A 106 19.29 -8.44 -13.43
C ASP A 106 18.17 -7.57 -14.00
N GLY A 107 17.36 -6.93 -13.15
CA GLY A 107 16.24 -6.05 -13.56
C GLY A 107 15.03 -6.80 -14.14
N SER A 108 15.00 -8.12 -13.96
CA SER A 108 13.97 -9.04 -14.46
C SER A 108 12.70 -9.03 -13.61
N PHE A 109 12.78 -8.62 -12.34
CA PHE A 109 11.65 -8.61 -11.41
C PHE A 109 10.53 -7.69 -11.90
N ASP A 110 9.31 -8.22 -12.11
CA ASP A 110 8.14 -7.45 -12.56
C ASP A 110 7.00 -7.53 -11.53
N PRO A 111 6.91 -6.57 -10.58
CA PRO A 111 5.94 -6.60 -9.50
C PRO A 111 4.51 -6.42 -10.00
N VAL A 112 3.56 -7.14 -9.40
CA VAL A 112 2.14 -7.10 -9.79
C VAL A 112 1.38 -6.06 -8.99
N ILE A 113 1.59 -6.02 -7.66
CA ILE A 113 0.87 -5.09 -6.77
C ILE A 113 1.19 -3.63 -7.08
N VAL A 114 2.45 -3.32 -7.38
CA VAL A 114 2.89 -1.98 -7.76
C VAL A 114 3.67 -2.04 -9.08
N PRO A 115 2.97 -2.02 -10.23
CA PRO A 115 3.60 -2.22 -11.53
C PRO A 115 4.75 -1.24 -11.81
N LYS A 116 5.69 -1.68 -12.65
CA LYS A 116 6.80 -0.82 -13.11
C LYS A 116 6.25 0.47 -13.69
N ARG A 117 6.84 1.60 -13.28
CA ARG A 117 6.53 2.97 -13.75
C ARG A 117 5.13 3.50 -13.41
N ALA A 118 4.17 2.67 -12.97
CA ALA A 118 2.84 3.13 -12.55
C ALA A 118 2.94 4.11 -11.37
N ARG A 119 2.32 5.28 -11.46
CA ARG A 119 2.33 6.31 -10.38
C ARG A 119 1.02 6.41 -9.61
N ARG A 120 0.00 5.69 -10.06
CA ARG A 120 -1.36 5.64 -9.52
C ARG A 120 -1.69 4.18 -9.27
N LEU A 121 -2.27 3.86 -8.12
CA LEU A 121 -2.86 2.54 -7.89
C LEU A 121 -4.31 2.50 -8.38
N ASP A 122 -4.83 1.29 -8.49
CA ASP A 122 -6.20 1.01 -8.90
C ASP A 122 -7.22 1.81 -8.07
N GLY A 123 -8.30 2.22 -8.73
CA GLY A 123 -9.32 3.11 -8.19
C GLY A 123 -9.09 4.61 -8.45
N ILE A 124 -7.84 5.09 -8.57
CA ILE A 124 -7.58 6.48 -8.97
C ILE A 124 -8.00 6.74 -10.42
N ASP A 125 -7.69 5.79 -11.31
CA ASP A 125 -8.03 5.91 -12.73
C ASP A 125 -9.55 5.82 -12.97
N GLU A 126 -10.28 5.06 -12.14
CA GLU A 126 -11.74 5.02 -12.15
C GLU A 126 -12.35 6.35 -11.72
N ILE A 127 -11.81 6.99 -10.67
CA ILE A 127 -12.22 8.33 -10.24
C ILE A 127 -11.99 9.32 -11.37
N LEU A 128 -10.81 9.31 -11.99
CA LEU A 128 -10.47 10.21 -13.09
C LEU A 128 -11.39 10.03 -14.30
N LEU A 129 -11.72 8.77 -14.65
CA LEU A 129 -12.69 8.46 -15.69
C LEU A 129 -14.08 8.97 -15.32
N SER A 130 -14.51 8.79 -14.07
CA SER A 130 -15.83 9.24 -13.60
C SER A 130 -15.98 10.76 -13.63
N LEU A 131 -14.94 11.51 -13.25
CA LEU A 131 -14.95 12.97 -13.26
C LEU A 131 -14.95 13.50 -14.70
N SER A 132 -14.16 12.87 -15.58
CA SER A 132 -14.16 13.19 -17.01
C SER A 132 -15.54 12.92 -17.63
N ALA A 133 -16.17 11.79 -17.30
CA ALA A 133 -17.51 11.44 -17.79
C ALA A 133 -18.60 12.39 -17.28
N ARG A 134 -18.41 13.00 -16.10
CA ARG A 134 -19.30 14.03 -15.54
C ARG A 134 -19.08 15.43 -16.16
N GLY A 135 -18.14 15.56 -17.08
CA GLY A 135 -17.89 16.80 -17.81
C GLY A 135 -16.94 17.79 -17.13
N LEU A 136 -16.19 17.36 -16.11
CA LEU A 136 -15.14 18.19 -15.54
C LEU A 136 -13.98 18.31 -16.53
N THR A 137 -13.42 19.51 -16.62
CA THR A 137 -12.22 19.78 -17.42
C THR A 137 -10.99 19.17 -16.74
N THR A 138 -9.92 18.90 -17.52
CA THR A 138 -8.67 18.37 -16.94
C THR A 138 -8.06 19.30 -15.90
N GLY A 139 -8.29 20.62 -16.01
CA GLY A 139 -7.89 21.61 -15.01
C GLY A 139 -8.66 21.47 -13.69
N GLU A 140 -9.98 21.31 -13.76
CA GLU A 140 -10.82 21.10 -12.57
C GLU A 140 -10.53 19.76 -11.90
N ILE A 141 -10.28 18.71 -12.69
CA ILE A 141 -9.86 17.41 -12.19
C ILE A 141 -8.52 17.54 -11.45
N ALA A 142 -7.52 18.19 -12.05
CA ALA A 142 -6.23 18.40 -11.39
C ALA A 142 -6.35 19.19 -10.08
N ALA A 143 -7.16 20.25 -10.06
CA ALA A 143 -7.44 21.02 -8.85
C ALA A 143 -8.13 20.16 -7.77
N HIS A 144 -9.11 19.35 -8.16
CA HIS A 144 -9.80 18.44 -7.23
C HIS A 144 -8.83 17.43 -6.60
N PHE A 145 -7.90 16.88 -7.37
CA PHE A 145 -6.91 15.94 -6.85
C PHE A 145 -5.90 16.59 -5.89
N ASP A 146 -5.50 17.83 -6.17
CA ASP A 146 -4.64 18.60 -5.28
C ASP A 146 -5.35 18.93 -3.96
N GLU A 147 -6.60 19.38 -4.02
CA GLU A 147 -7.39 19.76 -2.85
C GLU A 147 -7.76 18.57 -1.95
N VAL A 148 -8.24 17.46 -2.55
CA VAL A 148 -8.80 16.33 -1.78
C VAL A 148 -7.73 15.32 -1.38
N TYR A 149 -6.78 15.05 -2.27
CA TYR A 149 -5.77 14.00 -2.06
C TYR A 149 -4.37 14.55 -1.80
N GLY A 150 -4.15 15.88 -1.90
CA GLY A 150 -2.82 16.49 -1.73
C GLY A 150 -1.84 16.06 -2.82
N ALA A 151 -2.35 15.77 -4.03
CA ALA A 151 -1.56 15.21 -5.11
C ALA A 151 -1.61 16.07 -6.36
N ALA A 152 -0.44 16.58 -6.77
CA ALA A 152 -0.28 17.28 -8.03
C ALA A 152 -0.38 16.31 -9.21
N VAL A 153 -1.50 16.35 -9.93
CA VAL A 153 -1.70 15.62 -11.19
C VAL A 153 -1.50 16.60 -12.35
N SER A 154 -0.73 16.20 -13.36
CA SER A 154 -0.56 17.02 -14.57
C SER A 154 -1.87 17.07 -15.36
N LYS A 155 -2.10 18.22 -16.02
CA LYS A 155 -3.25 18.45 -16.92
C LYS A 155 -3.27 17.51 -18.12
#